data_AF-A0A1M5MA46-F1
#
_entry.id   AF-A0A1M5MA46-F1
#
_cell.length_a   1.000
_cell.length_b   1.000
_cell.length_c   1.000
_cell.angle_alpha   90.00
_cell.angle_beta   90.00
_cell.angle_gamma   90.00
#
_symmetry.space_group_name_H-M   'P 1'
#
loop_
_entity.id
_entity.type
_entity.pdbx_description
1 polymer ?
#
loop_
_entity_poly.entity_id
_entity_poly.type
_entity_poly.pdbx_seq_one_letter_code
_entity_poly.pdbx_strand_id
1 'polypeptide(L)'
;MSVWEKQAVEAAVLDALDATHLNNLGGHHFGRPYVTAYQLAIAVDSAHPEIAQALGVSVGGRGAGAQNSLAQYLARELSARIKRDGEGYPVEGAFVSNEHLTSLIYRNADGQPITSSLTGTGFDLSLFRRRVQVQ
;
A
#
# COMPACT_ATOMS: atom_id res chain seq x y z
N MET A 1 -0.95 -16.58 -16.27
CA MET A 1 0.00 -15.79 -15.47
C MET A 1 -0.61 -14.41 -15.23
N SER A 2 -0.87 -14.10 -13.97
CA SER A 2 -1.49 -12.85 -13.52
C SER A 2 -0.54 -11.66 -13.69
N VAL A 3 -1.04 -10.43 -13.63
CA VAL A 3 -0.17 -9.23 -13.63
C VAL A 3 0.80 -9.25 -12.45
N TRP A 4 0.35 -9.79 -11.30
CA TRP A 4 1.18 -9.97 -10.10
C TRP A 4 2.48 -10.72 -10.42
N GLU A 5 2.37 -11.84 -11.12
CA GLU A 5 3.51 -12.68 -11.50
C GLU A 5 4.30 -12.06 -12.64
N LYS A 6 3.62 -11.57 -13.68
CA LYS A 6 4.27 -11.04 -14.90
C LYS A 6 5.11 -9.80 -14.63
N GLN A 7 4.67 -8.93 -13.72
CA GLN A 7 5.34 -7.68 -13.38
C GLN A 7 6.11 -7.76 -12.05
N ALA A 8 6.31 -8.97 -11.52
CA ALA A 8 7.00 -9.19 -10.23
C ALA A 8 6.49 -8.25 -9.11
N VAL A 9 5.17 -8.07 -9.00
CA VAL A 9 4.55 -7.06 -8.12
C VAL A 9 4.93 -7.29 -6.66
N GLU A 10 5.13 -8.54 -6.24
CA GLU A 10 5.60 -8.83 -4.88
C GLU A 10 6.96 -8.20 -4.60
N ALA A 11 7.92 -8.31 -5.52
CA ALA A 11 9.23 -7.69 -5.37
C ALA A 11 9.12 -6.17 -5.27
N ALA A 12 8.34 -5.54 -6.16
CA ALA A 12 8.09 -4.09 -6.12
C ALA A 12 7.44 -3.64 -4.80
N VAL A 13 6.53 -4.44 -4.23
CA VAL A 13 5.95 -4.15 -2.91
C VAL A 13 7.01 -4.25 -1.82
N LEU A 14 7.84 -5.29 -1.82
CA LEU A 14 8.89 -5.45 -0.82
C LEU A 14 9.90 -4.31 -0.89
N ASP A 15 10.34 -3.94 -2.09
CA ASP A 15 11.24 -2.81 -2.31
C ASP A 15 10.63 -1.49 -1.79
N ALA A 16 9.36 -1.23 -2.07
CA ALA A 16 8.66 -0.05 -1.57
C ALA A 16 8.52 -0.02 -0.03
N LEU A 17 8.24 -1.18 0.58
CA LEU A 17 8.15 -1.30 2.04
C LEU A 17 9.53 -1.16 2.70
N ASP A 18 10.58 -1.69 2.08
CA ASP A 18 11.95 -1.59 2.57
C ASP A 18 12.55 -0.18 2.37
N ALA A 19 12.13 0.55 1.35
CA ALA A 19 12.49 1.95 1.12
C ALA A 19 11.69 2.95 1.97
N THR A 20 10.70 2.49 2.76
CA THR A 20 9.88 3.38 3.60
C THR A 20 10.75 4.17 4.56
N HIS A 21 10.62 5.51 4.51
CA HIS A 21 11.40 6.42 5.34
C HIS A 21 11.23 6.15 6.83
N LEU A 22 12.35 6.05 7.54
CA LEU A 22 12.39 5.85 8.98
C LEU A 22 12.73 7.17 9.67
N ASN A 23 11.74 7.76 10.35
CA ASN A 23 11.97 8.97 11.15
C ASN A 23 12.93 8.74 12.33
N ASN A 24 12.97 7.51 12.86
CA ASN A 24 13.87 7.11 13.93
C ASN A 24 14.79 5.98 13.44
N LEU A 25 16.02 6.35 13.06
CA LEU A 25 17.04 5.41 12.58
C LEU A 25 17.54 4.45 13.68
N GLY A 26 17.43 4.84 14.96
CA GLY A 26 17.75 3.97 16.09
C GLY A 26 16.70 2.86 16.34
N GLY A 27 15.63 2.85 15.54
CA GLY A 27 14.50 1.94 15.70
C GLY A 27 13.51 2.40 16.76
N HIS A 28 12.30 1.84 16.70
CA HIS A 28 11.26 2.04 17.69
C HIS A 28 10.81 0.67 18.21
N HIS A 29 10.36 0.57 19.45
CA HIS A 29 9.89 -0.71 20.04
C HIS A 29 8.65 -1.27 19.33
N PHE A 30 7.91 -0.44 18.57
CA PHE A 30 6.84 -0.90 17.67
C PHE A 30 7.34 -1.42 16.31
N GLY A 31 8.64 -1.39 16.05
CA GLY A 31 9.24 -1.80 14.79
C GLY A 31 9.14 -0.75 13.69
N ARG A 32 9.19 -1.21 12.43
CA ARG A 32 9.05 -0.35 11.25
C ARG A 32 7.64 0.25 11.14
N PRO A 33 7.50 1.47 10.62
CA PRO A 33 6.20 2.08 10.43
C PRO A 33 5.37 1.28 9.42
N TYR A 34 4.06 1.27 9.67
CA TYR A 34 3.09 0.86 8.67
C TYR A 34 2.87 1.98 7.65
N VAL A 35 2.60 1.58 6.40
CA VAL A 35 2.17 2.48 5.34
C VAL A 35 0.75 2.12 4.90
N THR A 36 -0.03 3.12 4.50
CA THR A 36 -1.36 2.88 3.93
C THR A 36 -1.27 2.28 2.53
N ALA A 37 -2.35 1.67 2.05
CA ALA A 37 -2.44 1.23 0.65
C ALA A 37 -2.15 2.35 -0.36
N TYR A 38 -2.49 3.60 -0.04
CA TYR A 38 -2.18 4.75 -0.89
C TYR A 38 -0.69 5.11 -0.88
N GLN A 39 -0.05 5.15 0.29
CA GLN A 39 1.40 5.38 0.38
C GLN A 39 2.17 4.30 -0.36
N LEU A 40 1.76 3.04 -0.20
CA LEU A 40 2.35 1.92 -0.91
C LEU A 40 2.16 2.05 -2.44
N ALA A 41 0.95 2.37 -2.89
CA ALA A 41 0.68 2.55 -4.31
C ALA A 41 1.47 3.72 -4.91
N ILE A 42 1.64 4.83 -4.19
CA ILE A 42 2.47 5.95 -4.63
C ILE A 42 3.94 5.52 -4.77
N ALA A 43 4.46 4.77 -3.78
CA ALA A 43 5.84 4.29 -3.83
C ALA A 43 6.05 3.28 -4.98
N VAL A 44 5.12 2.35 -5.18
CA VAL A 44 5.16 1.38 -6.28
C VAL A 44 5.04 2.07 -7.63
N ASP A 45 4.08 2.98 -7.81
CA ASP A 45 3.90 3.71 -9.08
C ASP A 45 5.12 4.59 -9.41
N SER A 46 5.76 5.17 -8.40
CA SER A 46 6.96 5.99 -8.59
C SER A 46 8.19 5.18 -8.99
N ALA A 47 8.35 3.95 -8.49
CA ALA A 47 9.53 3.12 -8.74
C ALA A 47 9.32 2.12 -9.90
N HIS A 48 8.07 1.69 -10.10
CA HIS A 48 7.64 0.63 -11.03
C HIS A 48 6.35 1.04 -11.79
N PRO A 49 6.36 2.16 -12.54
CA PRO A 49 5.17 2.66 -13.23
C PRO A 49 4.58 1.67 -14.25
N GLU A 50 5.38 0.71 -14.73
CA GLU A 50 4.94 -0.37 -15.61
C GLU A 50 3.83 -1.25 -15.00
N ILE A 51 3.76 -1.36 -13.67
CA ILE A 51 2.73 -2.13 -12.98
C ILE A 51 1.36 -1.46 -13.16
N ALA A 52 1.28 -0.15 -12.93
CA ALA A 52 0.06 0.63 -13.12
C ALA A 52 -0.37 0.63 -14.59
N GLN A 53 0.59 0.78 -15.51
CA GLN A 53 0.36 0.71 -16.95
C GLN A 53 -0.19 -0.65 -17.39
N ALA A 54 0.41 -1.76 -16.92
CA ALA A 54 -0.04 -3.11 -17.25
C ALA A 54 -1.43 -3.44 -16.70
N LEU A 55 -1.82 -2.80 -15.59
CA LEU A 55 -3.16 -2.91 -15.01
C LEU A 55 -4.18 -1.96 -15.68
N GLY A 56 -3.71 -0.96 -16.42
CA GLY A 56 -4.57 0.10 -16.98
C GLY A 56 -5.23 0.97 -15.90
N VAL A 57 -4.55 1.18 -14.77
CA VAL A 57 -5.07 1.95 -13.62
C VAL A 57 -4.08 3.06 -13.22
N SER A 58 -4.57 4.00 -12.40
CA SER A 58 -3.74 4.98 -11.69
C SER A 58 -3.68 4.65 -10.19
N VAL A 59 -2.90 5.41 -9.41
CA VAL A 59 -2.91 5.33 -7.93
C VAL A 59 -4.33 5.42 -7.35
N GLY A 60 -5.20 6.19 -8.00
CA GLY A 60 -6.60 6.41 -7.62
C GLY A 60 -6.77 7.56 -6.63
N GLY A 61 -7.86 7.51 -5.86
CA GLY A 61 -8.26 8.55 -4.92
C GLY A 61 -9.63 9.13 -5.24
N ARG A 62 -10.17 9.90 -4.29
CA ARG A 62 -11.44 10.59 -4.43
C ARG A 62 -11.37 11.54 -5.64
N GLY A 63 -12.33 11.42 -6.56
CA GLY A 63 -12.42 12.26 -7.75
C GLY A 63 -11.64 11.75 -8.97
N ALA A 64 -10.90 10.64 -8.87
CA ALA A 64 -10.13 10.09 -9.99
C ALA A 64 -10.99 9.42 -11.09
N GLY A 65 -12.31 9.28 -10.88
CA GLY A 65 -13.26 8.75 -11.87
C GLY A 65 -13.14 7.26 -12.21
N ALA A 66 -12.10 6.57 -11.74
CA ALA A 66 -11.87 5.15 -12.00
C ALA A 66 -12.53 4.27 -10.94
N GLN A 67 -13.19 3.18 -11.38
CA GLN A 67 -13.79 2.18 -10.48
C GLN A 67 -12.73 1.31 -9.77
N ASN A 68 -11.53 1.20 -10.36
CA ASN A 68 -10.41 0.43 -9.84
C ASN A 68 -9.15 1.31 -9.78
N SER A 69 -8.33 1.12 -8.74
CA SER A 69 -7.04 1.80 -8.60
C SER A 69 -5.91 0.86 -8.20
N LEU A 70 -4.66 1.30 -8.37
CA LEU A 70 -3.48 0.58 -7.91
C LEU A 70 -3.53 0.36 -6.39
N ALA A 71 -3.96 1.35 -5.60
CA ALA A 71 -4.11 1.19 -4.15
C ALA A 71 -5.10 0.07 -3.78
N GLN A 72 -6.25 0.01 -4.47
CA GLN A 72 -7.23 -1.07 -4.26
C GLN A 72 -6.70 -2.43 -4.72
N TYR A 73 -6.01 -2.47 -5.86
CA TYR A 73 -5.39 -3.68 -6.38
C TYR A 73 -4.37 -4.27 -5.39
N LEU A 74 -3.42 -3.44 -4.93
CA LEU A 74 -2.39 -3.85 -3.98
C LEU A 74 -3.00 -4.29 -2.66
N ALA A 75 -3.96 -3.54 -2.10
CA ALA A 75 -4.61 -3.90 -0.86
C ALA A 75 -5.33 -5.26 -0.95
N ARG A 76 -6.05 -5.50 -2.05
CA ARG A 76 -6.77 -6.77 -2.30
C ARG A 76 -5.79 -7.95 -2.44
N GLU A 77 -4.75 -7.80 -3.26
CA GLU A 77 -3.78 -8.89 -3.50
C GLU A 77 -2.96 -9.21 -2.25
N LEU A 78 -2.55 -8.20 -1.48
CA LEU A 78 -1.82 -8.39 -0.22
C LEU A 78 -2.70 -9.01 0.85
N SER A 79 -3.93 -8.54 1.04
CA SER A 79 -4.88 -9.14 1.99
C SER A 79 -5.12 -10.61 1.68
N ALA A 80 -5.30 -10.97 0.40
CA ALA A 80 -5.48 -12.36 -0.01
C ALA A 80 -4.25 -13.24 0.30
N ARG A 81 -3.03 -12.71 0.12
CA ARG A 81 -1.78 -13.45 0.38
C ARG A 81 -1.49 -13.60 1.85
N ILE A 82 -1.64 -12.53 2.62
CA ILE A 82 -1.53 -12.56 4.08
C ILE A 82 -2.52 -13.56 4.67
N LYS A 83 -3.76 -13.58 4.19
CA LYS A 83 -4.76 -14.58 4.63
C LYS A 83 -4.36 -16.02 4.28
N ARG A 84 -3.75 -16.23 3.12
CA ARG A 84 -3.38 -17.57 2.63
C ARG A 84 -2.15 -18.13 3.35
N ASP A 85 -1.10 -17.32 3.48
CA ASP A 85 0.22 -17.75 3.92
C ASP A 85 0.52 -17.37 5.39
N GLY A 86 -0.34 -16.54 6.00
CA GLY A 86 -0.27 -16.17 7.41
C GLY A 86 1.06 -15.52 7.80
N GLU A 87 1.62 -16.00 8.90
CA GLU A 87 2.93 -15.55 9.42
C GLU A 87 4.11 -15.88 8.49
N GLY A 88 3.91 -16.81 7.54
CA GLY A 88 4.91 -17.13 6.52
C GLY A 88 5.03 -16.08 5.41
N TYR A 89 4.06 -15.16 5.26
CA TYR A 89 4.14 -14.10 4.27
C TYR A 89 5.07 -12.96 4.72
N PRO A 90 5.93 -12.40 3.84
CA PRO A 90 6.91 -11.37 4.20
C PRO A 90 6.30 -10.00 4.56
N VAL A 91 5.00 -9.82 4.38
CA VAL A 91 4.27 -8.59 4.70
C VAL A 91 3.23 -8.91 5.77
N GLU A 92 3.08 -8.04 6.75
CA GLU A 92 1.98 -8.10 7.70
C GLU A 92 1.00 -6.93 7.46
N GLY A 93 -0.26 -7.16 7.81
CA GLY A 93 -1.35 -6.23 7.58
C GLY A 93 -1.98 -5.76 8.89
N ALA A 94 -2.41 -4.51 8.92
CA ALA A 94 -3.18 -3.93 10.02
C ALA A 94 -4.29 -3.02 9.44
N PHE A 95 -5.11 -2.43 10.32
CA PHE A 95 -6.11 -1.45 9.95
C PHE A 95 -5.94 -0.16 10.75
N VAL A 96 -6.21 0.97 10.10
CA VAL A 96 -6.57 2.22 10.77
C VAL A 96 -8.09 2.27 10.86
N SER A 97 -8.59 2.53 12.06
CA SER A 97 -10.01 2.80 12.29
C SER A 97 -10.43 4.07 11.56
N ASN A 98 -11.60 4.05 10.91
CA ASN A 98 -12.21 5.26 10.38
C ASN A 98 -12.98 6.06 11.43
N GLU A 99 -13.08 5.57 12.67
CA GLU A 99 -13.72 6.30 13.75
C GLU A 99 -13.00 7.64 13.98
N HIS A 100 -13.75 8.74 13.91
CA HIS A 100 -13.24 10.12 13.98
C HIS A 100 -12.22 10.51 12.88
N LEU A 101 -12.05 9.71 11.84
CA LEU A 101 -11.18 10.05 10.71
C LEU A 101 -11.94 10.92 9.69
N THR A 102 -11.47 12.15 9.49
CA THR A 102 -12.12 13.12 8.59
C THR A 102 -11.54 13.12 7.18
N SER A 103 -10.21 12.99 7.06
CA SER A 103 -9.53 12.91 5.77
C SER A 103 -8.15 12.28 5.89
N LEU A 104 -7.70 11.62 4.82
CA LEU A 104 -6.31 11.27 4.59
C LEU A 104 -5.90 11.80 3.22
N ILE A 105 -4.88 12.64 3.18
CA ILE A 105 -4.39 13.30 1.97
C ILE A 105 -2.90 13.02 1.84
N TYR A 106 -2.50 12.53 0.68
CA TYR A 106 -1.13 12.18 0.33
C TYR A 106 -0.65 13.09 -0.81
N ARG A 107 0.65 13.05 -1.10
CA ARG A 107 1.22 13.66 -2.31
C ARG A 107 1.84 12.56 -3.16
N ASN A 108 1.55 12.55 -4.46
CA ASN A 108 2.24 11.69 -5.40
C ASN A 108 3.64 12.25 -5.73
N ALA A 109 4.37 11.56 -6.63
CA ALA A 109 5.70 11.99 -7.07
C ALA A 109 5.71 13.40 -7.68
N ASP A 110 4.62 13.80 -8.35
CA ASP A 110 4.46 15.14 -8.94
C ASP A 110 4.01 16.21 -7.92
N GLY A 111 3.89 15.84 -6.64
CA GLY A 111 3.43 16.72 -5.57
C GLY A 111 1.93 16.99 -5.53
N GLN A 112 1.15 16.37 -6.44
CA GLN A 112 -0.31 16.50 -6.52
C GLN A 112 -1.00 15.79 -5.36
N PRO A 113 -2.06 16.40 -4.78
CA PRO A 113 -2.76 15.81 -3.66
C PRO A 113 -3.60 14.62 -4.10
N ILE A 114 -3.49 13.50 -3.37
CA ILE A 114 -4.37 12.34 -3.49
C ILE A 114 -5.16 12.20 -2.20
N THR A 115 -6.47 12.40 -2.26
CA THR A 115 -7.36 12.20 -1.11
C THR A 115 -7.89 10.77 -1.11
N SER A 116 -7.80 10.08 0.03
CA SER A 116 -8.37 8.75 0.19
C SER A 116 -9.87 8.73 -0.11
N SER A 117 -10.31 7.77 -0.91
CA SER A 117 -11.73 7.50 -1.14
C SER A 117 -12.41 6.72 0.00
N LEU A 118 -11.64 6.14 0.93
CA LEU A 118 -12.15 5.27 1.99
C LEU A 118 -12.61 6.02 3.24
N THR A 119 -12.13 7.25 3.45
CA THR A 119 -12.53 8.04 4.62
C THR A 119 -14.01 8.40 4.57
N GLY A 120 -14.74 8.11 5.66
CA GLY A 120 -16.19 8.28 5.75
C GLY A 120 -17.01 7.13 5.13
N THR A 121 -16.35 6.05 4.70
CA THR A 121 -17.01 4.81 4.31
C THR A 121 -17.06 3.82 5.48
N GLY A 122 -17.83 2.73 5.34
CA GLY A 122 -17.86 1.64 6.33
C GLY A 122 -16.67 0.67 6.24
N PHE A 123 -15.61 1.00 5.48
CA PHE A 123 -14.46 0.12 5.27
C PHE A 123 -13.22 0.68 5.96
N ASP A 124 -12.56 -0.16 6.76
CA ASP A 124 -11.28 0.17 7.38
C ASP A 124 -10.14 0.35 6.37
N LEU A 125 -9.19 1.21 6.73
CA LEU A 125 -8.03 1.52 5.89
C LEU A 125 -6.91 0.51 6.13
N SER A 126 -6.62 -0.30 5.11
CA SER A 126 -5.53 -1.27 5.19
C SER A 126 -4.17 -0.60 5.31
N LEU A 127 -3.39 -1.13 6.24
CA LEU A 127 -2.00 -0.80 6.52
C LEU A 127 -1.12 -2.01 6.23
N PHE A 128 0.09 -1.77 5.74
CA PHE A 128 1.06 -2.81 5.44
C PHE A 128 2.44 -2.42 5.96
N ARG A 129 3.23 -3.40 6.39
CA ARG A 129 4.67 -3.23 6.62
C ARG A 129 5.42 -4.52 6.32
N ARG A 130 6.72 -4.39 6.08
CA ARG A 130 7.63 -5.53 6.01
C ARG A 130 7.67 -6.23 7.36
N ARG A 131 7.37 -7.53 7.39
CA ARG A 131 7.53 -8.37 8.57
C ARG A 131 9.01 -8.53 8.87
N VAL A 132 9.41 -8.31 10.12
CA VAL A 132 10.75 -8.64 10.59
C VAL A 132 10.84 -10.16 10.71
N GLN A 133 11.70 -10.79 9.93
CA GLN A 133 12.00 -12.21 10.14
C GLN A 133 12.83 -12.32 11.42
N VAL A 134 12.25 -12.99 12.42
CA VAL A 134 13.02 -13.45 13.59
C VAL A 134 13.84 -14.63 13.10
N GLN A 135 15.17 -14.49 13.12
CA GLN A 135 16.10 -15.61 12.93
C GLN A 135 16.08 -16.53 14.14
#